data_AF-A0A6M0BXA7-F1
#
_entry.id   AF-A0A6M0BXA7-F1
#
_cell.length_a   1.000
_cell.length_b   1.000
_cell.length_c   1.000
_cell.angle_alpha   90.00
_cell.angle_beta   90.00
_cell.angle_gamma   90.00
#
_symmetry.space_group_name_H-M   'P 1'
#
loop_
_entity.id
_entity.type
_entity.pdbx_description
1 polymer ?
#
loop_
_entity_poly.entity_id
_entity_poly.type
_entity_poly.pdbx_seq_one_letter_code
_entity_poly.pdbx_strand_id
1 'polypeptide(L)'
;MRKQLLGSAHPDIATSLNNLAGLYKFQGRYTEAEPLFLKALTILFSQLGEEHPNTQTVMKNYGIFLQQVLNENRQGELSDQRSLQIISQMESEE
;
A
#
# COMPACT_ATOMS: atom_id res chain seq x y z
N MET A 1 15.79 -7.79 -22.13
CA MET A 1 14.54 -8.57 -22.01
C MET A 1 14.36 -9.10 -20.59
N ARG A 2 13.84 -8.29 -19.66
CA ARG A 2 13.50 -8.74 -18.28
C ARG A 2 12.01 -8.59 -17.94
N LYS A 3 11.28 -7.78 -18.72
CA LYS A 3 9.82 -7.58 -18.60
C LYS A 3 8.98 -8.76 -19.14
N GLN A 4 9.59 -9.73 -19.82
CA GLN A 4 8.87 -10.84 -20.47
C GLN A 4 9.09 -12.21 -19.82
N LEU A 5 10.03 -12.38 -18.89
CA LEU A 5 10.33 -13.70 -18.31
C LEU A 5 9.81 -13.91 -16.89
N LEU A 6 9.46 -12.83 -16.19
CA LEU A 6 8.81 -12.87 -14.89
C LEU A 6 7.53 -12.09 -15.09
N GLY A 7 6.37 -12.76 -15.02
CA GLY A 7 5.07 -12.09 -15.11
C GLY A 7 5.02 -10.88 -14.17
N SER A 8 4.09 -9.95 -14.40
CA SER A 8 3.87 -8.74 -13.60
C SER A 8 3.59 -8.95 -12.10
N ALA A 9 3.81 -10.16 -11.59
CA ALA A 9 3.60 -10.64 -10.24
C ALA A 9 4.91 -11.03 -9.51
N HIS A 10 6.09 -10.56 -9.93
CA HIS A 10 7.32 -10.87 -9.19
C HIS A 10 7.41 -10.07 -7.87
N PRO A 11 7.82 -10.70 -6.74
CA PRO A 11 7.99 -10.01 -5.45
C PRO A 11 8.83 -8.72 -5.52
N ASP A 12 9.91 -8.70 -6.30
CA ASP A 12 10.76 -7.50 -6.48
C ASP A 12 10.00 -6.31 -7.09
N ILE A 13 9.00 -6.58 -7.94
CA ILE A 13 8.13 -5.54 -8.50
C ILE A 13 7.27 -4.96 -7.39
N ALA A 14 6.73 -5.79 -6.51
CA ALA A 14 5.94 -5.33 -5.37
C ALA A 14 6.78 -4.50 -4.38
N THR A 15 8.02 -4.89 -4.11
CA THR A 15 8.95 -4.09 -3.29
C THR A 15 9.23 -2.73 -3.92
N SER A 16 9.43 -2.68 -5.23
CA SER A 16 9.64 -1.42 -5.97
C SER A 16 8.41 -0.52 -5.92
N LEU A 17 7.21 -1.08 -6.07
CA LEU A 17 5.94 -0.37 -5.94
C LEU A 17 5.72 0.19 -4.53
N ASN A 18 6.00 -0.60 -3.49
CA ASN A 18 5.96 -0.15 -2.10
C ASN A 18 6.89 1.05 -1.85
N ASN A 19 8.11 1.00 -2.40
CA ASN A 19 9.07 2.10 -2.22
C ASN A 19 8.63 3.37 -2.94
N LEU A 20 8.06 3.24 -4.15
CA LEU A 20 7.49 4.37 -4.88
C LEU A 20 6.27 4.96 -4.16
N ALA A 21 5.40 4.11 -3.60
CA ALA A 21 4.28 4.53 -2.77
C ALA A 21 4.76 5.32 -1.54
N GLY A 22 5.81 4.83 -0.87
CA GLY A 22 6.47 5.52 0.24
C GLY A 22 7.01 6.90 -0.16
N LEU A 23 7.64 7.02 -1.33
CA LEU A 23 8.12 8.30 -1.86
C LEU A 23 6.97 9.29 -2.08
N TYR A 24 5.86 8.85 -2.69
CA TYR A 24 4.69 9.71 -2.88
C TYR A 24 4.01 10.09 -1.57
N LYS A 25 3.92 9.17 -0.61
CA LYS A 25 3.49 9.49 0.76
C LYS A 25 4.35 10.62 1.35
N PHE A 26 5.67 10.53 1.28
CA PHE A 26 6.56 11.58 1.79
C PHE A 26 6.40 12.93 1.08
N GLN A 27 5.91 12.93 -0.16
CA GLN A 27 5.59 14.15 -0.91
C GLN A 27 4.17 14.67 -0.66
N GLY A 28 3.37 14.00 0.18
CA GLY A 28 1.95 14.33 0.40
C GLY A 28 1.04 14.01 -0.80
N ARG A 29 1.51 13.16 -1.72
CA ARG A 29 0.84 12.76 -2.96
C ARG A 29 0.05 11.46 -2.76
N TYR A 30 -1.05 11.56 -2.02
CA TYR A 30 -1.77 10.38 -1.51
C TYR A 30 -2.57 9.64 -2.59
N THR A 31 -3.13 10.38 -3.55
CA THR A 31 -3.83 9.81 -4.72
C THR A 31 -2.90 8.94 -5.58
N GLU A 32 -1.61 9.25 -5.67
CA GLU A 32 -0.64 8.40 -6.36
C GLU A 32 -0.04 7.30 -5.48
N ALA A 33 0.02 7.48 -4.15
CA ALA A 33 0.58 6.50 -3.22
C ALA A 33 -0.36 5.29 -3.01
N GLU A 34 -1.65 5.53 -2.79
CA GLU A 34 -2.66 4.51 -2.51
C GLU A 34 -2.65 3.34 -3.54
N PRO A 35 -2.80 3.58 -4.86
CA PRO A 35 -2.88 2.49 -5.83
C PRO A 35 -1.58 1.67 -5.91
N LEU A 36 -0.43 2.25 -5.57
CA LEU A 36 0.84 1.55 -5.56
C LEU A 36 0.96 0.59 -4.36
N PHE A 37 0.52 1.01 -3.18
CA PHE A 37 0.42 0.13 -2.01
C PHE A 37 -0.53 -1.05 -2.30
N LEU A 38 -1.74 -0.77 -2.79
CA LEU A 38 -2.73 -1.80 -3.09
C LEU A 38 -2.23 -2.81 -4.14
N LYS A 39 -1.53 -2.33 -5.17
CA LYS A 39 -0.92 -3.21 -6.18
C LYS A 39 0.22 -4.07 -5.61
N ALA A 40 1.08 -3.51 -4.77
CA ALA A 40 2.14 -4.25 -4.10
C ALA A 40 1.57 -5.36 -3.21
N LEU A 41 0.54 -5.04 -2.40
CA LEU A 41 -0.18 -6.00 -1.57
C LEU A 41 -0.79 -7.12 -2.41
N THR A 42 -1.52 -6.78 -3.47
CA THR A 42 -2.16 -7.77 -4.35
C THR A 42 -1.15 -8.79 -4.92
N ILE A 43 0.02 -8.31 -5.36
CA ILE A 43 1.09 -9.19 -5.86
C ILE A 43 1.62 -10.09 -4.74
N LEU A 44 1.95 -9.53 -3.57
CA LEU A 44 2.57 -10.31 -2.49
C LEU A 44 1.60 -11.30 -1.85
N PHE A 45 0.34 -10.91 -1.62
CA PHE A 45 -0.69 -11.82 -1.13
C PHE A 45 -0.90 -13.01 -2.06
N SER A 46 -0.98 -12.76 -3.38
CA SER A 46 -1.22 -13.84 -4.35
C SER A 46 -0.02 -14.78 -4.55
N GLN A 47 1.20 -14.32 -4.30
CA GLN A 47 2.43 -15.08 -4.59
C GLN A 47 3.06 -15.72 -3.35
N LEU A 48 3.04 -15.01 -2.23
CA LEU A 48 3.77 -15.37 -1.02
C LEU A 48 2.84 -15.63 0.18
N GLY A 49 1.58 -15.18 0.10
CA GLY A 49 0.63 -15.24 1.20
C GLY A 49 0.80 -14.10 2.22
N GLU A 50 -0.14 -14.04 3.17
CA GLU A 50 -0.23 -12.99 4.19
C GLU A 50 0.94 -13.01 5.18
N GLU A 51 1.29 -14.19 5.68
CA GLU A 51 2.31 -14.38 6.72
C GLU A 51 3.75 -14.13 6.23
N HIS A 52 3.95 -13.96 4.92
CA HIS A 52 5.28 -13.75 4.39
C HIS A 52 5.86 -12.39 4.82
N PRO A 53 7.14 -12.32 5.26
CA PRO A 53 7.74 -11.08 5.76
C PRO A 53 7.63 -9.86 4.82
N ASN A 54 7.74 -10.09 3.50
CA ASN A 54 7.55 -9.03 2.52
C ASN A 54 6.11 -8.49 2.50
N THR A 55 5.10 -9.37 2.58
CA THR A 55 3.69 -8.96 2.64
C THR A 55 3.43 -8.15 3.91
N GLN A 56 3.89 -8.65 5.05
CA GLN A 56 3.79 -7.97 6.35
C GLN A 56 4.47 -6.59 6.34
N THR A 57 5.62 -6.46 5.68
CA THR A 57 6.33 -5.18 5.54
C THR A 57 5.49 -4.16 4.78
N VAL A 58 4.88 -4.57 3.66
CA VAL A 58 4.02 -3.67 2.86
C VAL A 58 2.73 -3.34 3.61
N MET A 59 2.12 -4.29 4.31
CA MET A 59 0.93 -4.05 5.14
C MET A 59 1.21 -3.02 6.23
N LYS A 60 2.35 -3.14 6.93
CA LYS A 60 2.79 -2.16 7.93
C LYS A 60 2.97 -0.77 7.31
N ASN A 61 3.65 -0.68 6.16
CA ASN A 61 3.87 0.61 5.49
C ASN A 61 2.56 1.24 5.02
N TYR A 62 1.62 0.44 4.54
CA TYR A 62 0.29 0.89 4.14
C TYR A 62 -0.53 1.34 5.36
N GLY A 63 -0.47 0.64 6.49
CA GLY A 63 -1.09 1.10 7.74
C GLY A 63 -0.53 2.45 8.21
N ILE A 64 0.78 2.64 8.16
CA ILE A 64 1.43 3.94 8.46
C ILE A 64 0.95 5.03 7.49
N PHE A 65 0.78 4.70 6.21
CA PHE A 65 0.22 5.61 5.22
C PHE A 65 -1.22 6.03 5.58
N LEU A 66 -2.11 5.09 5.89
CA LEU A 66 -3.48 5.39 6.27
C LEU A 66 -3.56 6.23 7.55
N GLN A 67 -2.73 5.92 8.56
CA GLN A 67 -2.59 6.71 9.78
C GLN A 67 -2.14 8.15 9.49
N GLN A 68 -1.19 8.34 8.56
CA GLN A 68 -0.77 9.69 8.16
C GLN A 68 -1.90 10.44 7.45
N VAL A 69 -2.65 9.79 6.58
CA VAL A 69 -3.79 10.40 5.88
C VAL A 69 -4.90 10.79 6.87
N LEU A 70 -5.17 9.94 7.87
CA LEU A 70 -6.08 10.23 8.98
C LEU A 70 -5.62 11.45 9.77
N ASN A 71 -4.37 11.47 10.23
CA ASN A 71 -3.80 12.56 11.05
C ASN A 71 -3.81 13.92 10.32
N GLU A 72 -3.67 13.91 9.00
CA GLU A 72 -3.73 15.12 8.17
C GLU A 72 -5.15 15.49 7.73
N ASN A 73 -6.17 14.69 8.09
CA ASN A 73 -7.57 14.83 7.66
C ASN A 73 -7.74 14.81 6.13
N ARG A 74 -6.89 14.07 5.41
CA ARG A 74 -6.85 14.02 3.93
C ARG A 74 -7.52 12.75 3.36
N GLN A 75 -8.42 12.13 4.12
CA GLN A 75 -9.08 10.88 3.73
C GLN A 75 -9.91 11.01 2.43
N GLY A 76 -10.40 12.21 2.12
CA GLY A 76 -11.11 12.49 0.86
C GLY A 76 -10.27 12.35 -0.41
N GLU A 77 -8.95 12.17 -0.27
CA GLU A 77 -8.04 11.85 -1.39
C GLU A 77 -7.94 10.35 -1.67
N LEU A 78 -8.41 9.52 -0.76
CA LEU A 78 -8.42 8.07 -0.93
C LEU A 78 -9.60 7.69 -1.82
N SER A 79 -9.29 6.87 -2.81
CA SER A 79 -10.26 6.38 -3.78
C SER A 79 -10.79 4.99 -3.42
N ASP A 80 -10.04 4.23 -2.63
CA ASP A 80 -10.40 2.86 -2.29
C ASP A 80 -11.28 2.79 -1.04
N GLN A 81 -12.44 2.14 -1.17
CA GLN A 81 -13.42 2.00 -0.08
C GLN A 81 -12.89 1.19 1.10
N ARG A 82 -11.96 0.25 0.88
CA ARG A 82 -11.35 -0.50 1.99
C ARG A 82 -10.38 0.36 2.76
N SER A 83 -9.60 1.23 2.09
CA SER A 83 -8.78 2.24 2.77
C SER A 83 -9.62 3.05 3.74
N LEU A 84 -10.78 3.55 3.28
CA LEU A 84 -11.70 4.35 4.09
C LEU A 84 -12.32 3.55 5.25
N GLN A 85 -12.69 2.29 5.01
CA GLN A 85 -13.21 1.42 6.06
C GLN A 85 -12.17 1.14 7.15
N ILE A 86 -10.91 0.91 6.76
CA ILE A 86 -9.80 0.71 7.70
C ILE A 86 -9.58 1.97 8.53
N ILE A 87 -9.62 3.16 7.93
CA ILE A 87 -9.47 4.40 8.68
C ILE A 87 -10.63 4.60 9.67
N SER A 88 -11.88 4.34 9.25
CA SER A 88 -13.02 4.43 10.15
C SER A 88 -12.92 3.46 11.35
N GLN A 89 -12.30 2.28 11.17
CA GLN A 89 -12.00 1.38 12.28
C GLN A 89 -10.93 1.96 13.20
N MET A 90 -9.86 2.54 12.65
CA MET A 90 -8.81 3.21 13.42
C MET A 90 -9.35 4.35 14.30
N GLU A 91 -10.30 5.14 13.79
CA GLU A 91 -10.98 6.22 14.54
C GLU A 91 -11.86 5.70 15.69
N SER A 92 -12.35 4.45 15.61
CA SER A 92 -13.23 3.87 16.63
C SER A 92 -12.49 3.21 17.80
N GLU A 93 -11.17 3.05 17.67
CA GLU A 93 -10.30 2.40 18.67
C GLU A 93 -9.58 3.39 19.60
N GLU A 94 -9.71 4.71 19.37
CA GLU A 94 -9.27 5.79 20.28
C GLU A 94 -10.34 6.19 21.31
#